data_AF-A0A6A7BM33-F1
#
_entry.id   AF-A0A6A7BM33-F1
#
_cell.length_a   1.000
_cell.length_b   1.000
_cell.length_c   1.000
_cell.angle_alpha   90.00
_cell.angle_beta   90.00
_cell.angle_gamma   90.00
#
_symmetry.space_group_name_H-M   'P 1'
#
loop_
_entity.id
_entity.type
_entity.pdbx_description
1 polymer ?
#
loop_
_entity_poly.entity_id
_entity_poly.type
_entity_poly.pdbx_seq_one_letter_code
_entity_poly.pdbx_strand_id
1 'polypeptide(L)'
;MGLINLLFTFAILAVLALGDTSTNSLNELLMNLQSSNLSVSNVIPRDEPGNNVHIAWAPGKLPEPASEALWCKSISKGTTLLNAMSYTDADAGKTFNPPRPFARSFWDLSLPSPWGWSINLANLQDFCDFEPEPKGYWGMGPFLRSKGLSAKCTSEGGKWVVSQVFHGDYSEKYESVDEQTYVGPDQRRRRMTAAEFIMALNGNDGGCITFSRHGCEIRAADLQPPVPPADFPSLRQSSDVLWALWEKDVSPDQRGNINFFLTLSIENTATLQVIRRALEQTKRQLTQTPAIFDMTTEEGRAILGSPNAIAFAYMLIQHKDVFVNRIIDRVEVMEGLTSHKSPIMFFRVATYAQTRKPPGSAELWKKTEKTKRAFVREHRVMMVANSTLLF
;
A
#
# COMPACT_ATOMS: atom_id res chain seq x y z
N MET A 1 13.24 -22.12 -39.73
CA MET A 1 12.42 -21.41 -38.74
C MET A 1 11.61 -20.34 -39.48
N GLY A 2 10.34 -20.59 -39.82
CA GLY A 2 9.59 -19.65 -40.69
C GLY A 2 8.06 -19.71 -40.59
N LEU A 3 7.47 -20.87 -40.25
CA LEU A 3 6.01 -21.01 -40.14
C LEU A 3 5.40 -20.44 -38.84
N ILE A 4 6.17 -20.43 -37.74
CA ILE A 4 5.63 -20.05 -36.41
C ILE A 4 5.29 -18.55 -36.34
N ASN A 5 6.10 -17.69 -36.95
CA ASN A 5 5.81 -16.24 -36.97
C ASN A 5 4.60 -15.89 -37.85
N LEU A 6 4.34 -16.65 -38.92
CA LEU A 6 3.22 -16.36 -39.83
C LEU A 6 1.86 -16.66 -39.17
N LEU A 7 1.78 -17.71 -38.35
CA LEU A 7 0.57 -18.06 -37.59
C LEU A 7 0.23 -17.01 -36.52
N PHE A 8 1.22 -16.41 -35.87
CA PHE A 8 1.00 -15.34 -34.89
C PHE A 8 0.45 -14.05 -35.52
N THR A 9 0.90 -13.70 -36.73
CA THR A 9 0.39 -12.49 -37.43
C THR A 9 -1.06 -12.65 -37.89
N PHE A 10 -1.46 -13.84 -38.35
CA PHE A 10 -2.84 -14.11 -38.76
C PHE A 10 -3.85 -14.12 -37.61
N ALA A 11 -3.44 -14.59 -36.41
CA ALA A 11 -4.31 -14.57 -35.24
C ALA A 11 -4.73 -13.14 -34.81
N ILE A 12 -3.84 -12.15 -34.98
CA ILE A 12 -4.11 -10.74 -34.65
C ILE A 12 -5.02 -10.08 -35.71
N LEU A 13 -4.86 -10.46 -36.99
CA LEU A 13 -5.72 -9.97 -38.08
C LEU A 13 -7.15 -10.51 -38.01
N ALA A 14 -7.34 -11.77 -37.59
CA ALA A 14 -8.68 -12.36 -37.44
C ALA A 14 -9.54 -11.64 -36.38
N VAL A 15 -8.93 -11.13 -35.30
CA VAL A 15 -9.60 -10.38 -34.23
C VAL A 15 -10.02 -8.96 -34.67
N LEU A 16 -9.46 -8.44 -35.78
CA LEU A 16 -9.73 -7.09 -36.28
C LEU A 16 -10.65 -7.05 -37.52
N ALA A 17 -11.03 -8.21 -38.07
CA ALA A 17 -11.77 -8.31 -39.34
C ALA A 17 -13.23 -8.76 -39.20
N LEU A 18 -13.67 -9.22 -38.03
CA LEU A 18 -15.05 -9.63 -37.77
C LEU A 18 -15.78 -8.56 -36.97
N GLY A 19 -16.61 -7.77 -37.66
CA GLY A 19 -17.54 -6.82 -37.03
C GLY A 19 -18.69 -7.55 -36.33
N ASP A 20 -19.07 -7.02 -35.18
CA ASP A 20 -20.28 -7.28 -34.36
C ASP A 20 -21.12 -8.54 -34.68
N THR A 21 -21.08 -9.53 -33.77
CA THR A 21 -22.28 -10.06 -33.08
C THR A 21 -21.93 -11.06 -31.97
N SER A 22 -21.30 -10.60 -30.89
CA SER A 22 -21.53 -11.18 -29.55
C SER A 22 -21.26 -10.13 -28.47
N THR A 23 -22.33 -9.63 -27.85
CA THR A 23 -22.26 -8.65 -26.76
C THR A 23 -21.92 -9.31 -25.41
N ASN A 24 -20.98 -10.24 -25.40
CA ASN A 24 -20.31 -10.72 -24.20
C ASN A 24 -19.34 -9.62 -23.78
N SER A 25 -19.93 -8.65 -23.10
CA SER A 25 -19.42 -7.28 -23.06
C SER A 25 -18.05 -7.17 -22.40
N LEU A 26 -17.37 -6.04 -22.64
CA LEU A 26 -16.23 -5.65 -21.82
C LEU A 26 -16.54 -5.66 -20.31
N ASN A 27 -17.82 -5.55 -19.93
CA ASN A 27 -18.26 -5.69 -18.54
C ASN A 27 -18.26 -7.13 -18.04
N GLU A 28 -18.35 -8.18 -18.86
CA GLU A 28 -18.09 -9.56 -18.39
C GLU A 28 -16.59 -9.78 -18.12
N LEU A 29 -15.73 -9.24 -19.00
CA LEU A 29 -14.28 -9.26 -18.78
C LEU A 29 -13.89 -8.45 -17.52
N LEU A 30 -14.56 -7.31 -17.29
CA LEU A 30 -14.36 -6.47 -16.09
C LEU A 30 -15.07 -7.02 -14.85
N MET A 31 -16.19 -7.75 -14.96
CA MET A 31 -16.84 -8.46 -13.85
C MET A 31 -16.00 -9.66 -13.41
N ASN A 32 -15.36 -10.38 -14.33
CA ASN A 32 -14.33 -11.37 -14.01
C ASN A 32 -13.02 -10.77 -13.45
N LEU A 33 -12.85 -9.45 -13.55
CA LEU A 33 -11.82 -8.69 -12.82
C LEU A 33 -12.34 -8.10 -11.49
N GLN A 34 -13.65 -7.86 -11.34
CA GLN A 34 -14.29 -7.52 -10.06
C GLN A 34 -14.48 -8.73 -9.15
N SER A 35 -14.54 -9.94 -9.71
CA SER A 35 -14.39 -11.22 -9.00
C SER A 35 -12.92 -11.66 -8.90
N SER A 36 -11.95 -10.74 -9.04
CA SER A 36 -10.55 -11.05 -8.75
C SER A 36 -10.32 -11.26 -7.25
N ASN A 37 -10.73 -12.44 -6.81
CA ASN A 37 -10.05 -13.29 -5.83
C ASN A 37 -8.62 -13.65 -6.31
N LEU A 38 -7.89 -12.67 -6.85
CA LEU A 38 -6.45 -12.61 -6.76
C LEU A 38 -6.14 -12.30 -5.30
N SER A 39 -6.33 -13.32 -4.46
CA SER A 39 -5.54 -13.45 -3.24
C SER A 39 -4.09 -13.16 -3.61
N VAL A 40 -3.40 -12.40 -2.79
CA VAL A 40 -1.99 -12.06 -3.02
C VAL A 40 -1.14 -13.34 -3.09
N SER A 41 -1.61 -14.44 -2.47
CA SER A 41 -1.04 -15.79 -2.57
C SER A 41 -1.14 -16.48 -3.95
N ASN A 42 -1.81 -15.89 -4.95
CA ASN A 42 -1.87 -16.40 -6.32
C ASN A 42 -0.88 -15.70 -7.27
N VAL A 43 -0.12 -14.71 -6.79
CA VAL A 43 0.96 -14.03 -7.54
C VAL A 43 2.34 -14.26 -6.88
N ILE A 44 2.35 -14.83 -5.68
CA ILE A 44 3.54 -15.20 -4.92
C ILE A 44 3.65 -16.74 -4.96
N PRO A 45 4.78 -17.32 -5.39
CA PRO A 45 5.04 -18.75 -5.18
C PRO A 45 4.93 -19.06 -3.69
N ARG A 46 4.17 -20.09 -3.31
CA ARG A 46 4.14 -20.54 -1.91
C ARG A 46 5.49 -21.16 -1.58
N ASP A 47 6.34 -20.42 -0.88
CA ASP A 47 7.46 -21.02 -0.17
C ASP A 47 6.91 -21.95 0.92
N GLU A 48 7.44 -23.17 1.00
CA GLU A 48 6.90 -24.21 1.90
C GLU A 48 7.16 -23.88 3.38
N PRO A 49 6.29 -24.36 4.31
CA PRO A 49 6.44 -24.12 5.73
C PRO A 49 7.59 -24.96 6.32
N GLY A 50 8.82 -24.52 6.13
CA GLY A 50 10.03 -25.15 6.66
C GLY A 50 11.22 -24.21 6.69
N ASN A 51 11.48 -23.61 7.86
CA ASN A 51 12.72 -22.91 8.24
C ASN A 51 13.44 -22.11 7.13
N ASN A 52 12.97 -20.91 6.80
CA ASN A 52 13.81 -19.84 6.23
C ASN A 52 13.15 -18.47 6.32
N VAL A 53 13.56 -17.64 7.30
CA VAL A 53 13.30 -16.19 7.27
C VAL A 53 14.28 -15.57 6.26
N HIS A 54 13.89 -15.50 4.99
CA HIS A 54 14.77 -15.05 3.92
C HIS A 54 14.60 -13.59 3.50
N ILE A 55 15.31 -12.74 4.26
CA ILE A 55 16.10 -11.59 3.78
C ILE A 55 15.35 -10.41 3.13
N ALA A 56 14.97 -9.43 3.97
CA ALA A 56 15.00 -8.01 3.60
C ALA A 56 16.43 -7.48 3.82
N TRP A 57 17.02 -6.75 2.86
CA TRP A 57 18.49 -6.76 2.71
C TRP A 57 19.28 -5.52 3.12
N ALA A 58 20.55 -5.69 3.49
CA ALA A 58 21.46 -6.87 3.36
C ALA A 58 22.10 -7.28 4.71
N PRO A 59 22.77 -8.45 4.84
CA PRO A 59 23.37 -9.28 3.79
C PRO A 59 22.47 -10.40 3.22
N GLY A 60 22.04 -10.25 1.96
CA GLY A 60 21.38 -11.35 1.22
C GLY A 60 20.85 -10.97 -0.17
N LYS A 61 20.00 -11.83 -0.75
CA LYS A 61 19.69 -11.86 -2.20
C LYS A 61 18.81 -10.69 -2.68
N LEU A 62 19.16 -10.13 -3.85
CA LEU A 62 18.40 -9.12 -4.62
C LEU A 62 16.93 -9.51 -4.87
N PRO A 63 15.92 -8.71 -4.43
CA PRO A 63 14.63 -8.70 -5.08
C PRO A 63 14.82 -8.15 -6.48
N GLU A 64 14.43 -8.93 -7.46
CA GLU A 64 14.43 -8.51 -8.86
C GLU A 64 13.70 -7.16 -9.02
N PRO A 65 14.11 -6.28 -9.95
CA PRO A 65 13.34 -5.07 -10.22
C PRO A 65 11.89 -5.40 -10.63
N ALA A 66 10.95 -4.52 -10.27
CA ALA A 66 9.54 -4.73 -10.58
C ALA A 66 9.29 -4.96 -12.08
N SER A 67 8.61 -6.08 -12.39
CA SER A 67 8.16 -6.39 -13.75
C SER A 67 7.27 -5.27 -14.31
N GLU A 68 7.16 -5.18 -15.63
CA GLU A 68 6.38 -4.11 -16.28
C GLU A 68 4.92 -4.08 -15.80
N ALA A 69 4.32 -5.25 -15.61
CA ALA A 69 2.96 -5.38 -15.09
C ALA A 69 2.83 -4.83 -13.65
N LEU A 70 3.78 -5.15 -12.75
CA LEU A 70 3.79 -4.63 -11.38
C LEU A 70 4.07 -3.12 -11.35
N TRP A 71 4.99 -2.65 -12.18
CA TRP A 71 5.37 -1.24 -12.28
C TRP A 71 4.20 -0.38 -12.77
N CYS A 72 3.61 -0.72 -13.93
CA CYS A 72 2.45 -0.02 -14.48
C CYS A 72 1.23 -0.06 -13.54
N LYS A 73 0.98 -1.20 -12.88
CA LYS A 73 -0.10 -1.32 -11.87
C LYS A 73 0.13 -0.38 -10.68
N SER A 74 1.38 -0.32 -10.19
CA SER A 74 1.77 0.57 -9.09
C SER A 74 1.65 2.05 -9.49
N ILE A 75 2.16 2.45 -10.67
CA ILE A 75 1.99 3.83 -11.19
C ILE A 75 0.51 4.19 -11.31
N SER A 76 -0.31 3.33 -11.90
CA SER A 76 -1.75 3.58 -12.08
C SER A 76 -2.46 3.76 -10.73
N LYS A 77 -2.15 2.91 -9.75
CA LYS A 77 -2.69 3.02 -8.39
C LYS A 77 -2.23 4.30 -7.69
N GLY A 78 -0.92 4.61 -7.71
CA GLY A 78 -0.39 5.85 -7.12
C GLY A 78 -0.91 7.12 -7.79
N THR A 79 -1.10 7.10 -9.12
CA THR A 79 -1.76 8.19 -9.86
C THR A 79 -3.19 8.40 -9.36
N THR A 80 -3.94 7.32 -9.15
CA THR A 80 -5.31 7.36 -8.67
C THR A 80 -5.38 7.90 -7.24
N LEU A 81 -4.51 7.42 -6.35
CA LEU A 81 -4.41 7.87 -4.95
C LEU A 81 -3.99 9.35 -4.85
N LEU A 82 -2.98 9.78 -5.60
CA LEU A 82 -2.53 11.17 -5.62
C LEU A 82 -3.64 12.13 -6.05
N ASN A 83 -4.37 11.75 -7.11
CA ASN A 83 -5.52 12.50 -7.58
C ASN A 83 -6.65 12.52 -6.53
N ALA A 84 -7.03 11.37 -5.97
CA ALA A 84 -8.07 11.27 -4.96
C ALA A 84 -7.77 12.09 -3.69
N MET A 85 -6.50 12.15 -3.24
CA MET A 85 -6.09 13.05 -2.15
C MET A 85 -6.37 14.53 -2.50
N SER A 86 -6.14 14.95 -3.75
CA SER A 86 -6.40 16.32 -4.21
C SER A 86 -7.87 16.67 -4.49
N TYR A 87 -8.78 15.69 -4.52
CA TYR A 87 -10.20 15.89 -4.86
C TYR A 87 -11.09 16.25 -3.67
N THR A 88 -12.31 16.74 -3.94
CA THR A 88 -13.38 16.79 -2.94
C THR A 88 -13.69 15.38 -2.41
N ASP A 89 -14.32 15.25 -1.24
CA ASP A 89 -14.74 13.94 -0.70
C ASP A 89 -15.69 13.19 -1.66
N ALA A 90 -16.67 13.90 -2.23
CA ALA A 90 -17.59 13.33 -3.21
C ALA A 90 -16.91 12.90 -4.52
N ASP A 91 -15.93 13.67 -5.00
CA ASP A 91 -15.18 13.34 -6.21
C ASP A 91 -14.15 12.23 -5.99
N ALA A 92 -13.55 12.16 -4.79
CA ALA A 92 -12.71 11.03 -4.39
C ALA A 92 -13.54 9.75 -4.26
N GLY A 93 -14.77 9.82 -3.74
CA GLY A 93 -15.71 8.68 -3.66
C GLY A 93 -15.92 7.99 -5.01
N LYS A 94 -15.96 8.76 -6.11
CA LYS A 94 -16.10 8.26 -7.48
C LYS A 94 -14.87 7.47 -7.98
N THR A 95 -13.73 7.55 -7.30
CA THR A 95 -12.50 6.81 -7.65
C THR A 95 -12.41 5.41 -7.02
N PHE A 96 -13.33 5.08 -6.10
CA PHE A 96 -13.44 3.74 -5.53
C PHE A 96 -14.04 2.74 -6.54
N ASN A 97 -13.84 1.45 -6.31
CA ASN A 97 -14.50 0.37 -7.04
C ASN A 97 -15.25 -0.54 -6.02
N PRO A 98 -16.58 -0.61 -6.06
CA PRO A 98 -17.48 0.23 -6.85
C PRO A 98 -17.40 1.71 -6.44
N PRO A 99 -17.76 2.65 -7.34
CA PRO A 99 -17.83 4.08 -7.02
C PRO A 99 -18.79 4.36 -5.85
N ARG A 100 -18.42 5.32 -5.01
CA ARG A 100 -19.16 5.72 -3.81
C ARG A 100 -19.63 7.18 -3.94
N PRO A 101 -20.71 7.59 -3.25
CA PRO A 101 -21.12 9.00 -3.22
C PRO A 101 -20.08 9.90 -2.50
N PHE A 102 -19.31 9.32 -1.57
CA PHE A 102 -18.31 9.96 -0.73
C PHE A 102 -17.11 9.01 -0.51
N ALA A 103 -15.92 9.55 -0.25
CA ALA A 103 -14.74 8.76 0.10
C ALA A 103 -14.65 8.45 1.60
N ARG A 104 -15.31 9.28 2.44
CA ARG A 104 -15.34 9.17 3.90
C ARG A 104 -15.47 7.74 4.41
N SER A 105 -14.64 7.35 5.38
CA SER A 105 -14.79 6.06 6.07
C SER A 105 -16.03 6.04 6.95
N PHE A 106 -16.65 4.87 7.08
CA PHE A 106 -17.75 4.64 8.02
C PHE A 106 -17.26 4.17 9.40
N TRP A 107 -15.93 4.13 9.60
CA TRP A 107 -15.31 3.62 10.83
C TRP A 107 -14.87 4.77 11.74
N ASP A 108 -15.20 4.66 13.02
CA ASP A 108 -14.75 5.53 14.11
C ASP A 108 -14.18 4.71 15.29
N LEU A 109 -13.67 5.42 16.29
CA LEU A 109 -13.10 4.87 17.52
C LEU A 109 -13.90 3.82 18.29
N SER A 110 -15.23 3.85 18.23
CA SER A 110 -16.08 2.97 19.04
C SER A 110 -16.09 1.53 18.53
N LEU A 111 -15.56 1.30 17.32
CA LEU A 111 -15.83 0.10 16.53
C LEU A 111 -14.75 -1.01 16.54
N PRO A 112 -13.46 -0.83 16.91
CA PRO A 112 -12.50 -1.93 16.91
C PRO A 112 -12.90 -3.13 17.77
N SER A 113 -13.23 -2.91 19.05
CA SER A 113 -13.57 -4.00 19.98
C SER A 113 -14.80 -4.82 19.55
N PRO A 114 -15.93 -4.20 19.12
CA PRO A 114 -17.05 -4.94 18.53
C PRO A 114 -16.69 -5.81 17.31
N TRP A 115 -15.64 -5.45 16.55
CA TRP A 115 -15.14 -6.25 15.43
C TRP A 115 -14.00 -7.20 15.82
N GLY A 116 -13.86 -7.56 17.10
CA GLY A 116 -12.89 -8.56 17.56
C GLY A 116 -11.45 -8.05 17.70
N TRP A 117 -11.23 -6.73 17.61
CA TRP A 117 -9.89 -6.15 17.78
C TRP A 117 -9.58 -5.83 19.24
N SER A 118 -8.44 -6.36 19.71
CA SER A 118 -7.83 -6.06 21.00
C SER A 118 -6.65 -5.11 20.80
N ILE A 119 -6.50 -4.13 21.69
CA ILE A 119 -5.32 -3.24 21.70
C ILE A 119 -4.44 -3.66 22.88
N ASN A 120 -3.21 -4.07 22.58
CA ASN A 120 -2.20 -4.37 23.59
C ASN A 120 -1.21 -3.18 23.69
N LEU A 121 -0.83 -2.86 24.92
CA LEU A 121 0.20 -1.85 25.26
C LEU A 121 1.34 -2.45 26.10
N ALA A 122 1.24 -3.71 26.50
CA ALA A 122 2.27 -4.41 27.27
C ALA A 122 3.42 -4.88 26.36
N ASN A 123 4.64 -4.91 26.90
CA ASN A 123 5.85 -5.45 26.27
C ASN A 123 6.26 -4.80 24.93
N LEU A 124 5.82 -3.57 24.66
CA LEU A 124 6.17 -2.81 23.44
C LEU A 124 7.52 -2.08 23.50
N GLN A 125 8.40 -2.42 24.45
CA GLN A 125 9.65 -1.69 24.69
C GLN A 125 10.61 -1.76 23.49
N ASP A 126 10.70 -2.91 22.82
CA ASP A 126 11.53 -3.09 21.61
C ASP A 126 11.01 -2.22 20.44
N PHE A 127 9.71 -1.94 20.40
CA PHE A 127 9.09 -1.03 19.42
C PHE A 127 9.28 0.46 19.76
N CYS A 128 9.84 0.76 20.94
CA CYS A 128 10.25 2.10 21.34
C CYS A 128 11.73 2.40 21.09
N ASP A 129 12.55 1.36 20.88
CA ASP A 129 13.99 1.51 20.67
C ASP A 129 14.34 1.86 19.22
N PHE A 130 14.32 3.16 18.93
CA PHE A 130 14.66 3.68 17.61
C PHE A 130 16.18 3.74 17.33
N GLU A 131 17.05 3.44 18.29
CA GLU A 131 18.50 3.54 18.08
C GLU A 131 19.04 2.43 17.16
N PRO A 132 20.24 2.62 16.56
CA PRO A 132 20.89 1.59 15.76
C PRO A 132 21.52 0.48 16.61
N GLU A 133 21.64 -0.69 16.00
CA GLU A 133 22.45 -1.79 16.52
C GLU A 133 23.91 -1.36 16.77
N PRO A 134 24.62 -1.99 17.73
CA PRO A 134 24.21 -3.15 18.53
C PRO A 134 23.47 -2.76 19.83
N LYS A 135 23.07 -1.49 19.99
CA LYS A 135 22.47 -0.97 21.23
C LYS A 135 20.98 -0.70 21.15
N GLY A 136 20.43 -0.57 19.94
CA GLY A 136 19.01 -0.40 19.69
C GLY A 136 18.48 -1.28 18.57
N TYR A 137 17.20 -1.14 18.27
CA TYR A 137 16.43 -2.11 17.47
C TYR A 137 16.11 -1.61 16.05
N TRP A 138 15.50 -0.42 15.91
CA TRP A 138 14.93 0.02 14.61
C TRP A 138 15.87 0.87 13.74
N GLY A 139 17.01 1.33 14.25
CA GLY A 139 18.03 2.01 13.43
C GLY A 139 17.57 3.28 12.71
N MET A 140 16.59 4.00 13.26
CA MET A 140 15.96 5.18 12.65
C MET A 140 16.18 6.47 13.47
N GLY A 141 16.67 6.36 14.70
CA GLY A 141 16.89 7.46 15.65
C GLY A 141 17.73 8.60 15.07
N PRO A 142 18.89 8.32 14.42
CA PRO A 142 19.67 9.35 13.72
C PRO A 142 18.88 10.07 12.62
N PHE A 143 18.04 9.36 11.87
CA PHE A 143 17.19 9.98 10.85
C PHE A 143 16.11 10.87 11.48
N LEU A 144 15.38 10.39 12.50
CA LEU A 144 14.40 11.19 13.25
C LEU A 144 15.03 12.50 13.76
N ARG A 145 16.21 12.41 14.39
CA ARG A 145 16.96 13.57 14.87
C ARG A 145 17.33 14.53 13.74
N SER A 146 17.73 14.02 12.57
CA SER A 146 18.02 14.88 11.41
C SER A 146 16.79 15.61 10.85
N LYS A 147 15.57 15.13 11.15
CA LYS A 147 14.29 15.81 10.85
C LYS A 147 13.79 16.69 12.00
N GLY A 148 14.53 16.81 13.12
CA GLY A 148 14.08 17.53 14.31
C GLY A 148 13.00 16.81 15.12
N LEU A 149 12.76 15.53 14.86
CA LEU A 149 11.74 14.71 15.53
C LEU A 149 12.31 14.05 16.79
N SER A 150 11.43 13.75 17.75
CA SER A 150 11.81 12.91 18.89
C SER A 150 12.23 11.51 18.40
N ALA A 151 13.29 10.97 18.99
CA ALA A 151 13.76 9.60 18.76
C ALA A 151 13.44 8.67 19.95
N LYS A 152 12.38 8.97 20.71
CA LYS A 152 11.98 8.24 21.92
C LYS A 152 10.48 8.13 22.07
N CYS A 153 10.03 7.05 22.71
CA CYS A 153 8.67 6.92 23.20
C CYS A 153 8.35 7.82 24.40
N THR A 154 7.07 8.05 24.65
CA THR A 154 6.57 8.80 25.83
C THR A 154 7.01 8.17 27.15
N SER A 155 7.13 6.84 27.23
CA SER A 155 7.70 6.07 28.35
C SER A 155 9.14 6.50 28.71
N GLU A 156 9.88 7.06 27.76
CA GLU A 156 11.27 7.50 27.91
C GLU A 156 11.42 9.04 27.88
N GLY A 157 10.31 9.77 28.07
CA GLY A 157 10.27 11.24 27.99
C GLY A 157 10.26 11.79 26.55
N GLY A 158 9.97 10.94 25.56
CA GLY A 158 9.81 11.30 24.16
C GLY A 158 8.36 11.66 23.77
N LYS A 159 8.04 11.50 22.49
CA LYS A 159 6.74 11.91 21.90
C LYS A 159 5.94 10.79 21.23
N TRP A 160 6.53 9.62 21.06
CA TRP A 160 5.89 8.51 20.35
C TRP A 160 5.09 7.63 21.31
N VAL A 161 3.84 7.35 20.97
CA VAL A 161 2.99 6.34 21.63
C VAL A 161 2.95 5.14 20.69
N VAL A 162 3.45 3.99 21.14
CA VAL A 162 3.34 2.73 20.39
C VAL A 162 2.08 1.99 20.82
N SER A 163 1.30 1.54 19.85
CA SER A 163 0.10 0.73 20.03
C SER A 163 0.18 -0.49 19.12
N GLN A 164 -0.15 -1.66 19.67
CA GLN A 164 -0.27 -2.93 18.94
C GLN A 164 -1.75 -3.36 18.94
N VAL A 165 -2.26 -3.75 17.79
CA VAL A 165 -3.67 -4.13 17.60
C VAL A 165 -3.73 -5.50 16.97
N PHE A 166 -4.48 -6.41 17.60
CA PHE A 166 -4.66 -7.78 17.17
C PHE A 166 -6.12 -8.11 16.91
N HIS A 167 -6.41 -8.91 15.89
CA HIS A 167 -7.73 -9.53 15.71
C HIS A 167 -7.74 -10.90 16.40
N GLY A 168 -7.96 -10.88 17.72
CA GLY A 168 -7.78 -11.98 18.66
C GLY A 168 -7.51 -11.48 20.08
N ASP A 169 -7.46 -12.40 21.03
CA ASP A 169 -7.06 -12.18 22.43
C ASP A 169 -5.81 -13.04 22.72
N TYR A 170 -4.69 -12.38 23.05
CA TYR A 170 -3.42 -13.01 23.37
C TYR A 170 -3.11 -13.00 24.88
N SER A 171 -4.10 -12.77 25.73
CA SER A 171 -3.96 -12.92 27.18
C SER A 171 -3.82 -14.40 27.58
N GLU A 172 -3.30 -14.65 28.79
CA GLU A 172 -3.13 -15.98 29.40
C GLU A 172 -4.41 -16.83 29.46
N LYS A 173 -5.58 -16.24 29.17
CA LYS A 173 -6.88 -16.89 29.10
C LYS A 173 -7.02 -17.86 27.90
N TYR A 174 -6.21 -17.71 26.86
CA TYR A 174 -6.32 -18.51 25.63
C TYR A 174 -4.98 -19.12 25.21
N GLU A 175 -4.97 -20.43 24.94
CA GLU A 175 -3.78 -21.16 24.48
C GLU A 175 -3.44 -20.90 23.00
N SER A 176 -4.46 -20.62 22.17
CA SER A 176 -4.29 -20.27 20.75
C SER A 176 -5.39 -19.31 20.29
N VAL A 177 -5.13 -18.63 19.16
CA VAL A 177 -6.13 -17.84 18.40
C VAL A 177 -6.97 -18.73 17.47
N ASP A 178 -6.53 -19.94 17.14
CA ASP A 178 -7.19 -20.86 16.20
C ASP A 178 -8.68 -21.07 16.51
N GLU A 179 -9.01 -21.29 17.78
CA GLU A 179 -10.37 -21.60 18.23
C GLU A 179 -11.18 -20.34 18.61
N GLN A 180 -10.57 -19.16 18.60
CA GLN A 180 -11.22 -17.95 19.08
C GLN A 180 -12.29 -17.44 18.10
N THR A 181 -13.39 -16.98 18.67
CA THR A 181 -14.50 -16.37 17.92
C THR A 181 -14.97 -15.08 18.57
N TYR A 182 -15.47 -14.16 17.76
CA TYR A 182 -16.16 -12.96 18.20
C TYR A 182 -17.57 -12.90 17.60
N VAL A 183 -18.42 -12.05 18.16
CA VAL A 183 -19.74 -11.72 17.60
C VAL A 183 -19.70 -10.27 17.16
N GLY A 184 -19.81 -10.03 15.85
CA GLY A 184 -19.80 -8.67 15.31
C GLY A 184 -21.06 -7.87 15.66
N PRO A 185 -21.10 -6.55 15.39
CA PRO A 185 -22.30 -5.72 15.57
C PRO A 185 -23.54 -6.27 14.85
N ASP A 186 -23.34 -6.96 13.73
CA ASP A 186 -24.36 -7.64 12.94
C ASP A 186 -24.84 -9.00 13.53
N GLN A 187 -24.49 -9.28 14.79
CA GLN A 187 -24.84 -10.49 15.54
C GLN A 187 -24.33 -11.81 14.94
N ARG A 188 -23.45 -11.75 13.93
CA ARG A 188 -22.83 -12.94 13.35
C ARG A 188 -21.56 -13.32 14.10
N ARG A 189 -21.53 -14.55 14.61
CA ARG A 189 -20.30 -15.20 15.12
C ARG A 189 -19.35 -15.48 13.96
N ARG A 190 -18.05 -15.19 14.16
CA ARG A 190 -16.95 -15.39 13.21
C ARG A 190 -15.68 -15.79 13.95
N ARG A 191 -14.73 -16.43 13.26
CA ARG A 191 -13.39 -16.70 13.81
C ARG A 191 -12.48 -15.46 13.81
N MET A 192 -11.62 -15.39 14.82
CA MET A 192 -10.49 -14.46 14.89
C MET A 192 -9.47 -14.80 13.80
N THR A 193 -8.68 -13.83 13.32
CA THR A 193 -7.78 -14.02 12.16
C THR A 193 -6.30 -13.89 12.49
N ALA A 194 -5.94 -13.63 13.76
CA ALA A 194 -4.56 -13.35 14.19
C ALA A 194 -3.87 -12.20 13.41
N ALA A 195 -4.67 -11.31 12.79
CA ALA A 195 -4.17 -10.13 12.11
C ALA A 195 -3.52 -9.18 13.11
N GLU A 196 -2.42 -8.55 12.71
CA GLU A 196 -1.61 -7.69 13.58
C GLU A 196 -1.28 -6.36 12.89
N PHE A 197 -1.39 -5.28 13.66
CA PHE A 197 -0.89 -3.96 13.30
C PHE A 197 -0.11 -3.37 14.47
N ILE A 198 1.15 -3.01 14.25
CA ILE A 198 1.98 -2.29 15.24
C ILE A 198 2.36 -0.95 14.65
N MET A 199 2.05 0.13 15.39
CA MET A 199 2.25 1.50 14.93
C MET A 199 2.71 2.41 16.07
N ALA A 200 3.52 3.41 15.76
CA ALA A 200 3.82 4.51 16.69
C ALA A 200 3.24 5.82 16.17
N LEU A 201 2.61 6.58 17.06
CA LEU A 201 1.91 7.82 16.74
C LEU A 201 2.49 8.99 17.54
N ASN A 202 2.53 10.16 16.91
CA ASN A 202 3.02 11.41 17.51
C ASN A 202 2.15 12.56 17.02
N GLY A 203 1.08 12.87 17.75
CA GLY A 203 0.13 13.94 17.42
C GLY A 203 0.76 15.35 17.42
N ASN A 204 1.80 15.56 18.25
CA ASN A 204 2.49 16.85 18.37
C ASN A 204 3.22 17.22 17.06
N ASP A 205 4.01 16.29 16.52
CA ASP A 205 4.79 16.50 15.29
C ASP A 205 4.04 16.06 14.02
N GLY A 206 2.87 15.44 14.19
CA GLY A 206 2.02 14.92 13.13
C GLY A 206 2.60 13.70 12.41
N GLY A 207 3.16 12.77 13.19
CA GLY A 207 3.87 11.59 12.69
C GLY A 207 3.13 10.28 12.95
N CYS A 208 3.21 9.38 11.97
CA CYS A 208 2.88 7.97 12.11
C CYS A 208 4.04 7.11 11.63
N ILE A 209 4.38 6.06 12.39
CA ILE A 209 5.34 5.00 12.04
C ILE A 209 4.57 3.68 12.01
N THR A 210 4.82 2.83 11.02
CA THR A 210 4.29 1.44 10.98
C THR A 210 5.43 0.44 10.97
N PHE A 211 5.36 -0.55 11.86
CA PHE A 211 6.32 -1.65 11.99
C PHE A 211 5.77 -2.91 11.32
N SER A 212 4.84 -3.59 11.99
CA SER A 212 4.11 -4.77 11.50
C SER A 212 2.73 -4.36 10.97
N ARG A 213 2.30 -4.99 9.86
CA ARG A 213 0.99 -4.78 9.21
C ARG A 213 0.48 -6.06 8.55
N HIS A 214 0.46 -7.16 9.31
CA HIS A 214 -0.03 -8.45 8.84
C HIS A 214 -1.57 -8.49 8.84
N GLY A 215 -2.16 -8.12 7.70
CA GLY A 215 -3.62 -8.12 7.52
C GLY A 215 -4.27 -9.50 7.61
N CYS A 216 -5.61 -9.49 7.70
CA CYS A 216 -6.44 -10.70 7.86
C CYS A 216 -6.15 -11.75 6.79
N GLU A 217 -6.01 -11.33 5.52
CA GLU A 217 -5.75 -12.19 4.37
C GLU A 217 -4.47 -13.04 4.51
N ILE A 218 -3.48 -12.55 5.25
CA ILE A 218 -2.21 -13.24 5.48
C ILE A 218 -2.37 -14.16 6.69
N ARG A 219 -2.71 -13.60 7.86
CA ARG A 219 -2.68 -14.32 9.14
C ARG A 219 -3.77 -15.39 9.25
N ALA A 220 -4.91 -15.19 8.59
CA ALA A 220 -5.96 -16.20 8.47
C ALA A 220 -5.51 -17.49 7.76
N ALA A 221 -4.50 -17.42 6.89
CA ALA A 221 -3.98 -18.57 6.15
C ALA A 221 -3.03 -19.43 7.00
N ASP A 222 -2.42 -18.85 8.03
CA ASP A 222 -1.49 -19.53 8.94
C ASP A 222 -2.23 -20.40 9.99
N LEU A 223 -3.44 -19.98 10.39
CA LEU A 223 -4.26 -20.64 11.41
C LEU A 223 -4.76 -22.03 10.99
N GLN A 224 -5.06 -22.89 11.96
CA GLN A 224 -5.48 -24.27 11.76
C GLN A 224 -6.88 -24.54 12.36
N PRO A 225 -7.92 -24.80 11.54
CA PRO A 225 -7.92 -24.67 10.08
C PRO A 225 -7.83 -23.19 9.65
N PRO A 226 -7.48 -22.89 8.39
CA PRO A 226 -7.47 -21.52 7.89
C PRO A 226 -8.83 -20.83 8.03
N VAL A 227 -8.84 -19.51 8.26
CA VAL A 227 -10.08 -18.74 8.44
C VAL A 227 -10.60 -18.27 7.07
N PRO A 228 -11.87 -18.57 6.71
CA PRO A 228 -12.41 -18.20 5.42
C PRO A 228 -12.64 -16.67 5.33
N PRO A 229 -12.53 -16.05 4.14
CA PRO A 229 -12.77 -14.61 3.97
C PRO A 229 -14.16 -14.10 4.41
N ALA A 230 -15.15 -14.99 4.51
CA ALA A 230 -16.49 -14.67 5.03
C ALA A 230 -16.51 -14.32 6.53
N ASP A 231 -15.49 -14.75 7.27
CA ASP A 231 -15.31 -14.52 8.72
C ASP A 231 -14.41 -13.31 9.02
N PHE A 232 -13.84 -12.66 7.99
CA PHE A 232 -13.00 -11.50 8.22
C PHE A 232 -13.82 -10.31 8.75
N PRO A 233 -13.27 -9.51 9.67
CA PRO A 233 -13.97 -8.34 10.19
C PRO A 233 -14.19 -7.31 9.08
N SER A 234 -15.27 -6.53 9.22
CA SER A 234 -15.56 -5.45 8.28
C SER A 234 -14.50 -4.35 8.38
N LEU A 235 -14.14 -3.99 9.61
CA LEU A 235 -12.94 -3.22 9.93
C LEU A 235 -11.71 -4.13 9.79
N ARG A 236 -11.01 -4.07 8.65
CA ARG A 236 -9.77 -4.85 8.41
C ARG A 236 -8.71 -4.17 7.55
N GLN A 237 -9.03 -3.04 6.92
CA GLN A 237 -8.07 -2.34 6.08
C GLN A 237 -7.04 -1.62 6.97
N SER A 238 -5.76 -1.67 6.60
CA SER A 238 -4.71 -1.00 7.37
C SER A 238 -4.91 0.51 7.51
N SER A 239 -5.63 1.18 6.59
CA SER A 239 -6.00 2.59 6.71
C SER A 239 -7.02 2.83 7.81
N ASP A 240 -8.02 1.96 7.94
CA ASP A 240 -9.08 2.09 8.94
C ASP A 240 -8.56 1.74 10.35
N VAL A 241 -7.68 0.73 10.49
CA VAL A 241 -7.01 0.42 11.77
C VAL A 241 -6.04 1.54 12.18
N LEU A 242 -5.29 2.09 11.22
CA LEU A 242 -4.43 3.26 11.45
C LEU A 242 -5.25 4.49 11.89
N TRP A 243 -6.41 4.73 11.28
CA TRP A 243 -7.32 5.78 11.72
C TRP A 243 -7.85 5.56 13.14
N ALA A 244 -8.27 4.33 13.47
CA ALA A 244 -8.75 3.99 14.81
C ALA A 244 -7.66 4.18 15.89
N LEU A 245 -6.40 3.89 15.59
CA LEU A 245 -5.29 4.25 16.50
C LEU A 245 -5.05 5.76 16.55
N TRP A 246 -5.08 6.44 15.40
CA TRP A 246 -4.86 7.89 15.31
C TRP A 246 -5.84 8.66 16.18
N GLU A 247 -7.15 8.44 16.05
CA GLU A 247 -8.13 9.14 16.86
C GLU A 247 -8.02 8.84 18.38
N LYS A 248 -7.45 7.68 18.73
CA LYS A 248 -7.38 7.16 20.10
C LYS A 248 -6.22 7.79 20.85
N ASP A 249 -5.06 7.80 20.22
CA ASP A 249 -3.81 8.22 20.84
C ASP A 249 -3.45 9.69 20.51
N VAL A 250 -4.14 10.33 19.54
CA VAL A 250 -4.00 11.76 19.21
C VAL A 250 -5.21 12.57 19.70
N SER A 251 -4.93 13.65 20.45
CA SER A 251 -5.97 14.51 21.03
C SER A 251 -6.81 15.22 19.95
N PRO A 252 -8.10 15.53 20.21
CA PRO A 252 -9.01 16.09 19.20
C PRO A 252 -8.51 17.35 18.49
N ASP A 253 -7.81 18.23 19.20
CA ASP A 253 -7.19 19.45 18.69
C ASP A 253 -6.00 19.18 17.75
N GLN A 254 -5.33 18.04 17.92
CA GLN A 254 -4.20 17.59 17.10
C GLN A 254 -4.60 16.64 15.96
N ARG A 255 -5.85 16.15 15.91
CA ARG A 255 -6.25 15.13 14.91
C ARG A 255 -6.04 15.54 13.45
N GLY A 256 -6.14 16.83 13.11
CA GLY A 256 -5.85 17.34 11.75
C GLY A 256 -4.36 17.51 11.42
N ASN A 257 -3.48 17.39 12.43
CA ASN A 257 -2.04 17.55 12.30
C ASN A 257 -1.39 16.24 11.83
N ILE A 258 -1.51 15.90 10.54
CA ILE A 258 -0.70 14.85 9.90
C ILE A 258 0.28 15.49 8.91
N ASN A 259 1.56 15.22 9.12
CA ASN A 259 2.70 15.83 8.42
C ASN A 259 3.61 14.77 7.76
N PHE A 260 3.65 13.53 8.26
CA PHE A 260 4.39 12.44 7.63
C PHE A 260 3.91 11.05 8.05
N PHE A 261 4.22 10.08 7.20
CA PHE A 261 4.16 8.64 7.51
C PHE A 261 5.54 8.02 7.33
N LEU A 262 5.86 7.01 8.13
CA LEU A 262 7.08 6.22 8.03
C LEU A 262 6.71 4.74 8.05
N THR A 263 7.38 3.94 7.22
CA THR A 263 7.35 2.48 7.32
C THR A 263 8.77 1.96 7.37
N LEU A 264 9.00 1.05 8.30
CA LEU A 264 10.30 0.46 8.60
C LEU A 264 10.38 -0.97 8.05
N SER A 265 11.59 -1.54 8.11
CA SER A 265 11.89 -2.97 7.85
C SER A 265 11.02 -3.59 6.77
N ILE A 266 11.05 -3.00 5.57
CA ILE A 266 10.14 -3.41 4.49
C ILE A 266 10.55 -4.78 3.96
N GLU A 267 9.75 -5.80 4.28
CA GLU A 267 9.97 -7.18 3.79
C GLU A 267 9.07 -7.55 2.60
N ASN A 268 8.02 -6.77 2.34
CA ASN A 268 7.06 -7.06 1.27
C ASN A 268 7.72 -7.01 -0.11
N THR A 269 7.85 -8.18 -0.75
CA THR A 269 8.51 -8.37 -2.05
C THR A 269 8.06 -7.35 -3.08
N ALA A 270 6.76 -7.18 -3.33
CA ALA A 270 6.27 -6.25 -4.34
C ALA A 270 6.66 -4.78 -4.06
N THR A 271 6.74 -4.37 -2.79
CA THR A 271 7.27 -3.04 -2.42
C THR A 271 8.77 -2.96 -2.68
N LEU A 272 9.54 -3.97 -2.28
CA LEU A 272 10.98 -4.04 -2.51
C LEU A 272 11.35 -4.00 -4.00
N GLN A 273 10.63 -4.75 -4.84
CA GLN A 273 10.81 -4.75 -6.29
C GLN A 273 10.53 -3.37 -6.92
N VAL A 274 9.52 -2.64 -6.42
CA VAL A 274 9.20 -1.27 -6.86
C VAL A 274 10.28 -0.29 -6.42
N ILE A 275 10.74 -0.36 -5.17
CA ILE A 275 11.88 0.44 -4.68
C ILE A 275 13.13 0.18 -5.53
N ARG A 276 13.44 -1.09 -5.81
CA ARG A 276 14.61 -1.47 -6.61
C ARG A 276 14.56 -0.84 -8.01
N ARG A 277 13.44 -0.97 -8.71
CA ARG A 277 13.27 -0.39 -10.06
C ARG A 277 13.34 1.14 -10.06
N ALA A 278 12.74 1.80 -9.08
CA ALA A 278 12.80 3.25 -8.92
C ALA A 278 14.25 3.77 -8.73
N LEU A 279 15.05 3.06 -7.93
CA LEU A 279 16.47 3.35 -7.73
C LEU A 279 17.28 3.15 -9.02
N GLU A 280 17.08 2.03 -9.73
CA GLU A 280 17.77 1.75 -11.00
C GLU A 280 17.47 2.79 -12.09
N GLN A 281 16.19 3.13 -12.31
CA GLN A 281 15.79 4.12 -13.31
C GLN A 281 16.38 5.51 -13.03
N THR A 282 16.52 5.88 -11.75
CA THR A 282 17.15 7.14 -11.33
C THR A 282 18.67 7.05 -11.15
N LYS A 283 19.29 5.89 -11.47
CA LYS A 283 20.74 5.60 -11.30
C LYS A 283 21.25 5.82 -9.88
N ARG A 284 20.39 5.54 -8.89
CA ARG A 284 20.68 5.62 -7.45
C ARG A 284 20.87 4.23 -6.85
N GLN A 285 21.46 4.20 -5.67
CA GLN A 285 21.58 2.99 -4.84
C GLN A 285 20.83 3.20 -3.53
N LEU A 286 20.42 2.12 -2.88
CA LEU A 286 19.93 2.18 -1.51
C LEU A 286 21.15 2.47 -0.62
N THR A 287 21.12 3.58 0.11
CA THR A 287 22.16 3.97 1.07
C THR A 287 21.53 4.67 2.26
N GLN A 288 22.31 4.95 3.29
CA GLN A 288 21.89 5.73 4.46
C GLN A 288 21.54 7.19 4.08
N THR A 289 22.03 7.69 2.94
CA THR A 289 21.59 8.97 2.36
C THR A 289 20.29 8.74 1.58
N PRO A 290 19.18 9.41 1.93
CA PRO A 290 17.88 9.12 1.32
C PRO A 290 17.80 9.48 -0.17
N ALA A 291 17.32 8.54 -0.98
CA ALA A 291 16.87 8.77 -2.34
C ALA A 291 15.48 9.43 -2.30
N ILE A 292 15.37 10.65 -2.81
CA ILE A 292 14.14 11.46 -2.77
C ILE A 292 13.37 11.32 -4.09
N PHE A 293 12.09 10.95 -4.02
CA PHE A 293 11.17 10.86 -5.15
C PHE A 293 9.94 11.74 -4.92
N ASP A 294 9.64 12.60 -5.88
CA ASP A 294 8.46 13.47 -5.88
C ASP A 294 7.26 12.73 -6.48
N MET A 295 6.06 12.91 -5.95
CA MET A 295 4.86 12.20 -6.41
C MET A 295 4.38 12.63 -7.81
N THR A 296 4.98 13.68 -8.38
CA THR A 296 4.82 14.05 -9.80
C THR A 296 5.71 13.25 -10.75
N THR A 297 6.68 12.46 -10.28
CA THR A 297 7.44 11.51 -11.14
C THR A 297 6.75 10.15 -11.24
N GLU A 298 7.19 9.30 -12.18
CA GLU A 298 6.67 7.93 -12.29
C GLU A 298 7.08 7.07 -11.09
N GLU A 299 8.32 7.21 -10.64
CA GLU A 299 8.89 6.48 -9.50
C GLU A 299 8.17 6.82 -8.19
N GLY A 300 7.90 8.10 -7.94
CA GLY A 300 7.12 8.52 -6.77
C GLY A 300 5.73 7.89 -6.76
N ARG A 301 5.02 7.92 -7.91
CA ARG A 301 3.72 7.26 -8.03
C ARG A 301 3.79 5.75 -7.92
N ALA A 302 4.82 5.10 -8.45
CA ALA A 302 5.01 3.66 -8.29
C ALA A 302 5.16 3.32 -6.80
N ILE A 303 5.99 4.07 -6.06
CA ILE A 303 6.18 3.86 -4.62
C ILE A 303 4.89 4.14 -3.84
N LEU A 304 4.13 5.20 -4.15
CA LEU A 304 2.82 5.51 -3.54
C LEU A 304 1.76 4.43 -3.82
N GLY A 305 1.82 3.77 -4.97
CA GLY A 305 0.96 2.65 -5.33
C GLY A 305 1.36 1.30 -4.72
N SER A 306 2.53 1.21 -4.07
CA SER A 306 3.05 -0.03 -3.48
C SER A 306 2.22 -0.50 -2.27
N PRO A 307 2.22 -1.81 -1.94
CA PRO A 307 1.47 -2.34 -0.80
C PRO A 307 1.71 -1.65 0.56
N ASN A 308 2.91 -1.11 0.80
CA ASN A 308 3.23 -0.40 2.04
C ASN A 308 2.77 1.07 2.08
N ALA A 309 2.52 1.71 0.95
CA ALA A 309 2.17 3.14 0.89
C ALA A 309 0.65 3.39 0.80
N ILE A 310 -0.10 2.43 0.24
CA ILE A 310 -1.52 2.61 -0.10
C ILE A 310 -2.40 2.95 1.11
N ALA A 311 -2.08 2.42 2.30
CA ALA A 311 -2.86 2.66 3.52
C ALA A 311 -2.77 4.12 3.98
N PHE A 312 -1.60 4.75 3.83
CA PHE A 312 -1.38 6.15 4.17
C PHE A 312 -2.19 7.09 3.27
N ALA A 313 -2.20 6.82 1.96
CA ALA A 313 -3.01 7.58 1.03
C ALA A 313 -4.52 7.38 1.29
N TYR A 314 -4.95 6.14 1.57
CA TYR A 314 -6.34 5.86 1.91
C TYR A 314 -6.79 6.57 3.19
N MET A 315 -5.95 6.63 4.23
CA MET A 315 -6.24 7.39 5.46
C MET A 315 -6.50 8.88 5.14
N LEU A 316 -5.68 9.52 4.30
CA LEU A 316 -5.90 10.91 3.88
C LEU A 316 -7.14 11.09 2.98
N ILE A 317 -7.48 10.08 2.16
CA ILE A 317 -8.64 10.09 1.26
C ILE A 317 -9.95 9.90 2.02
N GLN A 318 -9.97 9.01 3.02
CA GLN A 318 -11.16 8.59 3.76
C GLN A 318 -11.49 9.50 4.96
N HIS A 319 -10.59 10.41 5.35
CA HIS A 319 -10.77 11.31 6.50
C HIS A 319 -10.50 12.77 6.12
N LYS A 320 -10.96 13.18 4.92
CA LYS A 320 -10.77 14.53 4.33
C LYS A 320 -11.37 15.67 5.13
N ASP A 321 -12.38 15.37 5.94
CA ASP A 321 -13.02 16.27 6.90
C ASP A 321 -12.10 16.62 8.08
N VAL A 322 -11.12 15.77 8.38
CA VAL A 322 -10.09 16.01 9.39
C VAL A 322 -8.77 16.46 8.73
N PHE A 323 -8.33 15.73 7.71
CA PHE A 323 -7.09 16.00 6.97
C PHE A 323 -7.31 16.95 5.78
N VAL A 324 -7.99 18.07 6.03
CA VAL A 324 -8.42 19.01 4.99
C VAL A 324 -7.25 19.40 4.09
N ASN A 325 -7.42 19.14 2.79
CA ASN A 325 -6.43 19.42 1.74
C ASN A 325 -5.03 18.83 1.99
N ARG A 326 -4.91 17.66 2.64
CA ARG A 326 -3.62 16.96 2.80
C ARG A 326 -3.33 16.02 1.64
N ILE A 327 -2.06 15.98 1.21
CA ILE A 327 -1.56 15.12 0.14
C ILE A 327 -0.18 14.58 0.52
N ILE A 328 0.13 13.33 0.18
CA ILE A 328 1.52 12.86 0.16
C ILE A 328 2.20 13.45 -1.08
N ASP A 329 3.21 14.32 -0.89
CA ASP A 329 3.89 15.03 -1.98
C ASP A 329 5.24 14.40 -2.36
N ARG A 330 5.87 13.67 -1.44
CA ARG A 330 7.23 13.17 -1.57
C ARG A 330 7.46 11.91 -0.73
N VAL A 331 8.37 11.05 -1.18
CA VAL A 331 8.94 9.97 -0.38
C VAL A 331 10.46 10.06 -0.37
N GLU A 332 11.05 9.77 0.79
CA GLU A 332 12.49 9.60 0.98
C GLU A 332 12.74 8.13 1.32
N VAL A 333 13.56 7.45 0.52
CA VAL A 333 13.85 6.01 0.64
C VAL A 333 15.31 5.79 0.99
N MET A 334 15.60 5.03 2.04
CA MET A 334 16.96 4.87 2.59
C MET A 334 17.21 3.48 3.18
N GLU A 335 18.48 3.12 3.34
CA GLU A 335 18.94 1.95 4.10
C GLU A 335 18.69 2.17 5.61
N GLY A 336 18.13 1.17 6.30
CA GLY A 336 18.00 1.19 7.76
C GLY A 336 19.34 0.96 8.47
N LEU A 337 19.53 1.53 9.67
CA LEU A 337 20.76 1.34 10.47
C LEU A 337 20.66 0.11 11.40
N THR A 338 20.35 -1.03 10.80
CA THR A 338 20.15 -2.33 11.47
C THR A 338 21.00 -3.41 10.77
N SER A 339 21.16 -4.59 11.37
CA SER A 339 21.93 -5.71 10.79
C SER A 339 21.37 -6.17 9.44
N HIS A 340 20.05 -6.16 9.29
CA HIS A 340 19.32 -6.46 8.05
C HIS A 340 19.19 -5.28 7.09
N LYS A 341 19.67 -4.07 7.45
CA LYS A 341 19.77 -2.86 6.61
C LYS A 341 18.50 -2.46 5.83
N SER A 342 17.35 -2.99 6.23
CA SER A 342 16.18 -3.07 5.35
C SER A 342 15.61 -1.68 5.00
N PRO A 343 14.99 -1.51 3.82
CA PRO A 343 14.57 -0.18 3.37
C PRO A 343 13.56 0.46 4.33
N ILE A 344 13.74 1.77 4.53
CA ILE A 344 12.81 2.65 5.22
C ILE A 344 12.22 3.63 4.19
N MET A 345 10.92 3.93 4.27
CA MET A 345 10.26 4.96 3.45
C MET A 345 9.59 6.02 4.32
N PHE A 346 10.09 7.25 4.25
CA PHE A 346 9.50 8.44 4.89
C PHE A 346 8.65 9.21 3.85
N PHE A 347 7.34 9.17 3.99
CA PHE A 347 6.38 9.91 3.17
C PHE A 347 6.07 11.26 3.82
N ARG A 348 6.40 12.34 3.14
CA ARG A 348 5.99 13.69 3.55
C ARG A 348 4.53 13.93 3.16
N VAL A 349 3.76 14.48 4.09
CA VAL A 349 2.44 15.06 3.84
C VAL A 349 2.58 16.58 3.75
N ALA A 350 1.89 17.18 2.79
CA ALA A 350 1.84 18.62 2.59
C ALA A 350 0.38 19.12 2.47
N THR A 351 0.17 20.41 2.72
CA THR A 351 -1.08 21.10 2.41
C THR A 351 -1.14 21.41 0.91
N TYR A 352 -2.21 21.00 0.25
CA TYR A 352 -2.44 21.24 -1.17
C TYR A 352 -3.46 22.36 -1.40
N ALA A 353 -3.01 23.53 -1.83
CA ALA A 353 -3.81 24.76 -1.80
C ALA A 353 -5.05 24.80 -2.72
N GLN A 354 -5.23 23.83 -3.63
CA GLN A 354 -6.32 23.83 -4.61
C GLN A 354 -6.99 22.46 -4.70
N THR A 355 -8.28 22.38 -4.35
CA THR A 355 -9.06 21.17 -4.58
C THR A 355 -9.28 20.98 -6.08
N ARG A 356 -8.79 19.87 -6.64
CA ARG A 356 -8.99 19.50 -8.04
C ARG A 356 -10.35 18.84 -8.23
N LYS A 357 -10.84 18.84 -9.47
CA LYS A 357 -11.94 17.97 -9.91
C LYS A 357 -11.39 16.83 -10.76
N PRO A 358 -12.06 15.67 -10.82
CA PRO A 358 -11.77 14.64 -11.82
C PRO A 358 -11.90 15.24 -13.23
N PRO A 359 -11.03 14.85 -14.18
CA PRO A 359 -11.19 15.26 -15.57
C PRO A 359 -12.57 14.81 -16.08
N GLY A 360 -13.22 15.66 -16.88
CA GLY A 360 -14.53 15.34 -17.43
C GLY A 360 -14.49 14.08 -18.28
N SER A 361 -15.60 13.33 -18.37
CA SER A 361 -15.69 12.14 -19.23
C SER A 361 -15.28 12.41 -20.68
N ALA A 362 -15.63 13.60 -21.19
CA ALA A 362 -15.20 14.08 -22.51
C ALA A 362 -13.69 14.37 -22.63
N GLU A 363 -13.01 14.76 -21.54
CA GLU A 363 -11.55 14.97 -21.52
C GLU A 363 -10.80 13.63 -21.46
N LEU A 364 -11.31 12.69 -20.64
CA LEU A 364 -10.82 11.31 -20.58
C LEU A 364 -10.91 10.63 -21.96
N TRP A 365 -12.03 10.78 -22.66
CA TRP A 365 -12.17 10.30 -24.04
C TRP A 365 -11.12 10.90 -24.97
N LYS A 366 -11.04 12.24 -25.04
CA LYS A 366 -10.06 12.95 -25.90
C LYS A 366 -8.62 12.53 -25.62
N LYS A 367 -8.25 12.35 -24.34
CA LYS A 367 -6.90 11.91 -23.95
C LYS A 367 -6.65 10.46 -24.38
N THR A 368 -7.61 9.57 -24.18
CA THR A 368 -7.53 8.16 -24.60
C THR A 368 -7.40 8.04 -26.12
N GLU A 369 -8.17 8.82 -26.87
CA GLU A 369 -8.12 8.81 -28.34
C GLU A 369 -6.81 9.39 -28.88
N LYS A 370 -6.26 10.45 -28.25
CA LYS A 370 -4.93 10.98 -28.56
C LYS A 370 -3.83 9.94 -28.33
N THR A 371 -3.86 9.21 -27.22
CA THR A 371 -2.88 8.14 -26.93
C THR A 371 -3.00 6.97 -27.93
N LYS A 372 -4.22 6.53 -28.26
CA LYS A 372 -4.45 5.51 -29.30
C LYS A 372 -3.87 5.95 -30.65
N ARG A 373 -4.11 7.19 -31.08
CA ARG A 373 -3.57 7.75 -32.34
C ARG A 373 -2.04 7.84 -32.33
N ALA A 374 -1.42 8.15 -31.19
CA ALA A 374 0.04 8.17 -31.05
C ALA A 374 0.65 6.77 -31.19
N PHE A 375 0.11 5.78 -30.45
CA PHE A 375 0.55 4.38 -30.52
C PHE A 375 0.44 3.79 -31.93
N VAL A 376 -0.70 4.02 -32.61
CA VAL A 376 -0.89 3.59 -34.01
C VAL A 376 0.11 4.26 -34.96
N ARG A 377 0.48 5.52 -34.73
CA ARG A 377 1.47 6.23 -35.54
C ARG A 377 2.88 5.64 -35.36
N GLU A 378 3.30 5.35 -34.13
CA GLU A 378 4.59 4.72 -33.84
C GLU A 378 4.68 3.29 -34.40
N HIS A 379 3.62 2.48 -34.23
CA HIS A 379 3.55 1.15 -34.83
C HIS A 379 3.64 1.19 -36.37
N ARG A 380 2.98 2.16 -37.00
CA ARG A 380 3.05 2.33 -38.47
C ARG A 380 4.44 2.76 -38.94
N VAL A 381 5.14 3.60 -38.17
CA VAL A 381 6.54 3.97 -38.46
C VAL A 381 7.48 2.77 -38.29
N MET A 382 7.33 1.96 -37.25
CA MET A 382 8.13 0.74 -37.05
C MET A 382 7.89 -0.30 -38.15
N MET A 383 6.64 -0.52 -38.58
CA MET A 383 6.36 -1.44 -39.69
C MET A 383 6.94 -0.95 -41.02
N VAL A 384 6.89 0.36 -41.31
CA VAL A 384 7.53 0.92 -42.51
C VAL A 384 9.05 0.79 -42.44
N ALA A 385 9.68 1.08 -41.30
CA ALA A 385 11.12 0.93 -41.12
C ALA A 385 11.60 -0.53 -41.34
N ASN A 386 10.87 -1.52 -40.81
CA ASN A 386 11.17 -2.93 -41.03
C ASN A 386 10.97 -3.39 -42.48
N SER A 387 10.02 -2.80 -43.22
CA SER A 387 9.86 -3.10 -44.65
C SER A 387 10.97 -2.53 -45.55
N THR A 388 11.69 -1.50 -45.10
CA THR A 388 12.82 -0.91 -45.84
C THR A 388 14.15 -1.65 -45.61
N LEU A 389 14.22 -2.52 -44.60
CA LEU A 389 15.39 -3.36 -44.29
C LEU A 389 15.32 -4.75 -44.95
N LEU A 390 14.37 -4.98 -45.85
CA LEU A 390 14.09 -6.25 -46.52
C LEU A 390 14.13 -6.15 -48.06
N PHE A 391 14.78 -5.12 -48.59
CA PHE A 391 15.07 -4.92 -50.02
C PHE A 391 16.57 -4.65 -50.24
#